data_AF-A0A1S6H733-F1
#
_entry.id   AF-A0A1S6H733-F1
#
_cell.length_a   1.000
_cell.length_b   1.000
_cell.length_c   1.000
_cell.angle_alpha   90.00
_cell.angle_beta   90.00
_cell.angle_gamma   90.00
#
_symmetry.space_group_name_H-M   'P 1'
#
loop_
_entity.id
_entity.type
_entity.pdbx_description
1 polymer ?
#
loop_
_entity_poly.entity_id
_entity_poly.type
_entity_poly.pdbx_seq_one_letter_code
_entity_poly.pdbx_strand_id
1 'polypeptide(L)' 'MKDELTCISCRKKITNTDGAVSFNCPKCKEKIIRCGHCRSIAAKYICKCGFSGPV' A
#
# COMPACT_ATOMS: atom_id res chain seq x y z
N MET A 1 11.34 -12.51 13.89
CA MET A 1 10.99 -11.12 13.54
C MET A 1 10.10 -11.16 12.31
N LYS A 2 8.81 -10.85 12.42
CA LYS A 2 7.94 -10.72 11.24
C LYS A 2 7.82 -9.23 10.94
N ASP A 3 8.37 -8.81 9.81
CA ASP A 3 8.28 -7.44 9.32
C ASP A 3 6.80 -7.14 9.05
N GLU A 4 6.14 -6.38 9.94
CA GLU A 4 4.70 -6.11 9.85
C GLU A 4 4.42 -5.00 8.83
N LEU A 5 4.56 -5.32 7.54
CA LEU A 5 4.15 -4.41 6.47
C LEU A 5 2.62 -4.26 6.49
N THR A 6 2.11 -3.04 6.63
CA THR A 6 0.65 -2.78 6.66
C THR A 6 0.21 -2.13 5.36
N CYS A 7 -0.85 -2.64 4.73
CA CYS A 7 -1.37 -2.08 3.50
C CYS A 7 -2.12 -0.75 3.75
N ILE A 8 -1.84 0.28 2.96
CA ILE A 8 -2.52 1.59 3.10
C ILE A 8 -4.02 1.56 2.75
N SER A 9 -4.45 0.71 1.82
CA SER A 9 -5.86 0.66 1.37
C SER A 9 -6.76 -0.07 2.36
N CYS A 10 -6.37 -1.28 2.76
CA CYS A 10 -7.22 -2.13 3.61
C CYS A 10 -6.78 -2.14 5.08
N ARG A 11 -5.66 -1.50 5.42
CA ARG A 11 -5.01 -1.55 6.74
C ARG A 11 -4.78 -2.97 7.29
N LYS A 12 -4.80 -3.98 6.41
CA LYS A 12 -4.46 -5.35 6.78
C LYS A 12 -2.95 -5.51 6.84
N LYS A 13 -2.51 -6.31 7.80
CA LYS A 13 -1.13 -6.78 7.89
C LYS A 13 -0.83 -7.68 6.69
N ILE A 14 0.25 -7.39 6.00
CA ILE A 14 0.78 -8.16 4.88
C ILE A 14 1.60 -9.27 5.50
N THR A 15 0.96 -10.42 5.69
CA THR A 15 1.60 -11.63 6.24
C THR A 15 2.42 -12.36 5.19
N ASN A 16 2.12 -12.16 3.90
CA ASN A 16 2.85 -12.70 2.78
C ASN A 16 3.25 -11.55 1.85
N THR A 17 4.56 -11.38 1.63
CA THR A 17 5.11 -10.36 0.71
C THR A 17 4.89 -10.73 -0.76
N ASP A 18 4.44 -11.96 -1.04
CA ASP A 18 4.06 -12.38 -2.39
C ASP A 18 2.95 -11.48 -2.96
N GLY A 19 3.28 -10.75 -4.04
CA GLY A 19 2.40 -9.76 -4.67
C GLY A 19 2.26 -8.42 -3.94
N ALA A 20 2.89 -8.23 -2.77
CA ALA A 20 2.95 -6.94 -2.10
C ALA A 20 3.98 -6.03 -2.76
N VAL A 21 3.64 -4.75 -2.91
CA VAL A 21 4.54 -3.74 -3.47
C VAL A 21 4.68 -2.55 -2.54
N SER A 22 5.90 -2.03 -2.46
CA SER A 22 6.20 -0.79 -1.76
C SER A 22 6.78 0.23 -2.74
N PHE A 23 6.22 1.42 -2.76
CA PHE A 23 6.67 2.53 -3.61
C PHE A 23 6.54 3.85 -2.86
N ASN A 24 7.29 4.86 -3.27
CA ASN A 24 7.22 6.18 -2.65
C ASN A 24 6.10 7.00 -3.29
N CYS A 25 5.36 7.74 -2.47
CA CYS A 25 4.37 8.69 -2.98
C CYS A 25 5.04 9.74 -3.88
N PRO A 26 4.50 10.04 -5.07
CA PRO A 26 5.07 11.08 -5.93
C PRO A 26 4.98 12.49 -5.33
N LYS A 27 4.05 12.71 -4.38
CA LYS A 27 3.79 14.02 -3.78
C LYS A 27 4.61 14.28 -2.51
N CYS A 28 4.60 13.33 -1.56
CA CYS A 28 5.28 13.50 -0.27
C CYS A 28 6.46 12.55 -0.04
N LYS A 29 6.77 11.67 -1.01
CA LYS A 29 7.82 10.64 -0.91
C LYS A 29 7.63 9.63 0.22
N GLU A 30 6.49 9.63 0.91
CA GLU A 30 6.18 8.65 1.95
C GLU A 30 6.12 7.23 1.37
N LYS A 31 6.62 6.25 2.13
CA LYS A 31 6.60 4.85 1.73
C LYS A 31 5.16 4.32 1.79
N ILE A 32 4.61 4.05 0.62
CA ILE A 32 3.29 3.46 0.45
C ILE A 32 3.47 1.96 0.22
N ILE A 33 2.75 1.15 1.00
CA ILE A 33 2.76 -0.30 0.85
C ILE A 33 1.36 -0.76 0.49
N ARG A 34 1.25 -1.56 -0.58
CA ARG A 34 -0.01 -2.15 -1.03
C ARG A 34 0.13 -3.66 -1.12
N CYS A 35 -0.87 -4.39 -0.60
CA CYS A 35 -0.93 -5.83 -0.75
C CYS A 35 -1.39 -6.22 -2.16
N GLY A 36 -1.02 -7.42 -2.59
CA GLY A 36 -1.42 -7.95 -3.90
C GLY A 36 -2.93 -8.01 -4.09
N HIS A 37 -3.69 -8.30 -3.03
CA HIS A 37 -5.16 -8.29 -3.08
C HIS A 37 -5.69 -6.90 -3.46
N CYS A 38 -5.33 -5.85 -2.72
CA CYS A 38 -5.78 -4.48 -3.03
C CYS A 38 -5.32 -4.01 -4.41
N ARG A 39 -4.25 -4.59 -4.95
CA ARG A 39 -3.78 -4.31 -6.30
C ARG A 39 -4.62 -5.05 -7.35
N SER A 40 -4.96 -6.30 -7.10
CA SER A 40 -5.82 -7.14 -7.95
C SER A 40 -7.23 -6.56 -8.09
N ILE A 41 -7.80 -6.04 -7.01
CA ILE A 41 -9.12 -5.40 -7.03
C ILE A 41 -9.09 -3.90 -7.40
N ALA A 42 -7.92 -3.37 -7.79
CA ALA A 42 -7.81 -1.95 -8.13
C ALA A 42 -8.35 -1.05 -6.99
N ALA A 43 -8.00 -1.36 -5.73
CA ALA A 43 -8.50 -0.58 -4.59
C ALA A 43 -7.93 0.84 -4.61
N LYS A 44 -8.75 1.84 -4.33
CA LYS A 44 -8.24 3.21 -4.12
C LYS A 44 -7.35 3.24 -2.88
N TYR A 45 -6.28 4.03 -2.92
CA TYR A 45 -5.46 4.32 -1.75
C TYR A 45 -5.32 5.82 -1.58
N ILE A 46 -5.30 6.26 -0.32
CA ILE A 46 -5.14 7.65 0.05
C ILE A 46 -3.87 7.72 0.87
N CYS A 47 -2.87 8.44 0.34
CA CYS A 47 -1.65 8.76 1.07
C CYS A 47 -1.96 9.79 2.16
N LYS A 48 -1.14 9.84 3.23
CA LYS A 48 -1.30 10.82 4.31
C LYS A 48 -1.25 12.27 3.85
N CYS A 49 -0.58 12.56 2.74
CA CYS A 49 -0.56 13.89 2.13
C CYS A 49 -1.87 14.27 1.40
N GLY A 50 -2.89 13.41 1.44
CA GLY A 50 -4.17 13.59 0.74
C GLY A 50 -4.14 13.19 -0.73
N PHE A 51 -3.01 12.65 -1.22
CA PHE A 51 -2.94 12.12 -2.59
C PHE A 51 -3.71 10.79 -2.68
N SER A 52 -4.81 10.80 -3.43
CA SER A 52 -5.49 9.59 -3.86
C SER A 52 -4.86 9.10 -5.16
N GLY A 53 -4.23 7.93 -5.13
CA GLY A 53 -3.68 7.34 -6.34
C GLY A 53 -4.77 6.68 -7.19
N PRO A 54 -4.68 6.78 -8.53
CA PRO A 54 -5.52 5.98 -9.42
C PRO A 54 -5.22 4.49 -9.26
N VAL A 55 -6.20 3.68 -9.67
CA VAL A 55 -6.17 2.22 -9.56
C VAL A 55 -5.04 1.59 -10.33
#